data_AF-A0A7S2LDX1-F1
#
_entry.id   AF-A0A7S2LDX1-F1
#
_cell.length_a   1.000
_cell.length_b   1.000
_cell.length_c   1.000
_cell.angle_alpha   90.00
_cell.angle_beta   90.00
_cell.angle_gamma   90.00
#
_symmetry.space_group_name_H-M   'P 1'
#
loop_
_entity.id
_entity.type
_entity.pdbx_description
1 polymer ?
#
loop_
_entity_poly.entity_id
_entity_poly.type
_entity_poly.pdbx_seq_one_letter_code
_entity_poly.pdbx_strand_id
1 'polypeptide(L)'
;MQSPFEWKLCAFGNEIGRVLGKHGHGKRPRRSNVLSLGDSAHEREAVLRTTAGLRDCRAKSLKFLERPSVDQLCRQHQLMARCMPEIVHHDGNLDICISLR
;
A
#
# COMPACT_ATOMS: atom_id res chain seq x y z
N MET A 1 18.98 -13.90 -2.33
CA MET A 1 17.92 -12.95 -1.91
C MET A 1 18.57 -12.00 -0.92
N GLN A 2 18.79 -10.73 -1.26
CA GLN A 2 19.78 -9.88 -0.56
C GLN A 2 19.21 -8.82 0.39
N SER A 3 17.89 -8.57 0.47
CA SER A 3 17.29 -7.86 1.62
C SER A 3 15.75 -8.05 1.71
N PRO A 4 15.11 -7.81 2.87
CA PRO A 4 13.66 -7.78 2.98
C PRO A 4 12.99 -6.81 1.99
N PHE A 5 13.64 -5.68 1.72
CA PHE A 5 13.19 -4.71 0.72
C PHE A 5 13.15 -5.30 -0.69
N GLU A 6 14.24 -5.90 -1.16
CA GLU A 6 14.31 -6.48 -2.50
C GLU A 6 13.28 -7.58 -2.72
N TRP A 7 13.08 -8.44 -1.72
CA TRP A 7 12.06 -9.47 -1.78
C TRP A 7 10.66 -8.84 -1.94
N LYS A 8 10.33 -7.82 -1.13
CA LYS A 8 9.04 -7.12 -1.22
C LYS A 8 8.86 -6.39 -2.54
N LEU A 9 9.91 -5.74 -3.05
CA LEU A 9 9.90 -5.05 -4.33
C LEU A 9 9.53 -6.01 -5.48
N CYS A 10 10.17 -7.18 -5.53
CA CYS A 10 9.85 -8.23 -6.50
C CYS A 10 8.43 -8.80 -6.30
N ALA A 11 8.06 -9.13 -5.06
CA ALA A 11 6.75 -9.70 -4.76
C ALA A 11 5.61 -8.74 -5.14
N PHE A 12 5.74 -7.46 -4.79
CA PHE A 12 4.75 -6.43 -5.11
C PHE A 12 4.68 -6.20 -6.61
N GLY A 13 5.83 -6.16 -7.30
CA GLY A 13 5.88 -6.04 -8.77
C GLY A 13 5.11 -7.15 -9.46
N ASN A 14 5.35 -8.40 -9.06
CA ASN A 14 4.67 -9.57 -9.60
C ASN A 14 3.16 -9.51 -9.35
N GLU A 15 2.74 -9.18 -8.13
CA GLU A 15 1.33 -9.20 -7.75
C GLU A 15 0.53 -8.04 -8.39
N ILE A 16 1.10 -6.83 -8.38
CA ILE A 16 0.48 -5.67 -9.03
C ILE A 16 0.39 -5.90 -10.55
N GLY A 17 1.45 -6.42 -11.17
CA GLY A 17 1.45 -6.80 -12.59
C GLY A 17 0.39 -7.85 -12.90
N ARG A 18 0.24 -8.87 -12.05
CA ARG A 18 -0.78 -9.92 -12.19
C ARG A 18 -2.21 -9.38 -12.11
N VAL A 19 -2.48 -8.44 -11.19
CA VAL A 19 -3.83 -7.89 -10.98
C VAL A 19 -4.18 -6.84 -12.03
N LEU A 20 -3.27 -5.89 -12.29
CA LEU A 20 -3.52 -4.80 -13.22
C LEU A 20 -3.35 -5.25 -14.69
N GLY A 21 -2.41 -6.16 -14.97
CA GLY A 21 -2.16 -6.71 -16.32
C GLY A 21 -3.32 -7.55 -16.88
N LYS A 22 -4.12 -8.20 -16.01
CA LYS A 22 -5.34 -8.93 -16.42
C LYS A 22 -6.42 -8.03 -17.06
N HIS A 23 -6.31 -6.71 -16.90
CA HIS A 23 -7.25 -5.75 -17.46
C HIS A 23 -6.78 -5.17 -18.82
N GLY A 24 -5.64 -5.64 -19.35
CA GLY A 24 -4.82 -4.98 -20.36
C GLY A 24 -4.93 -5.45 -21.81
N HIS A 25 -6.07 -5.96 -22.29
CA HIS A 25 -6.31 -6.11 -23.73
C HIS A 25 -7.60 -5.37 -24.12
N GLY A 26 -7.46 -4.11 -24.54
CA GLY A 26 -8.52 -3.35 -25.24
C GLY A 26 -9.44 -2.46 -24.39
N LYS A 27 -9.26 -2.36 -23.07
CA LYS A 27 -10.04 -1.44 -22.22
C LYS A 27 -9.17 -0.26 -21.76
N ARG A 28 -9.74 0.96 -21.74
CA ARG A 28 -9.07 2.16 -21.24
C ARG A 28 -8.49 1.90 -19.83
N PRO A 29 -7.30 2.43 -19.50
CA PRO A 29 -6.72 2.26 -18.18
C PRO A 29 -7.71 2.74 -17.12
N ARG A 30 -8.09 1.83 -16.22
CA ARG A 30 -8.94 2.17 -15.08
C ARG A 30 -8.05 2.76 -14.00
N ARG A 31 -8.41 3.96 -13.51
CA ARG A 31 -7.79 4.53 -12.31
C ARG A 31 -7.83 3.50 -11.18
N SER A 32 -6.67 3.07 -10.72
CA SER A 32 -6.54 1.98 -9.76
C SER A 32 -5.84 2.46 -8.49
N ASN A 33 -6.33 2.01 -7.33
CA ASN A 33 -5.64 2.20 -6.06
C ASN A 33 -4.81 0.96 -5.75
N VAL A 34 -3.55 1.14 -5.40
CA VAL A 34 -2.72 0.10 -4.77
C VAL A 34 -2.52 0.51 -3.32
N LEU A 35 -3.16 -0.21 -2.41
CA LEU A 35 -3.08 0.03 -0.97
C LEU A 35 -2.19 -1.02 -0.31
N SER A 36 -1.12 -0.56 0.34
CA SER A 36 -0.26 -1.37 1.20
C SER A 36 -0.55 -1.03 2.66
N LEU A 37 -0.89 -2.04 3.45
CA LEU A 37 -1.04 -1.97 4.89
C LEU A 37 0.05 -2.84 5.51
N GLY A 38 0.89 -2.28 6.36
CA GLY A 38 1.99 -3.02 6.95
C GLY A 38 2.75 -2.19 7.97
N ASP A 39 3.62 -2.80 8.74
CA ASP A 39 4.35 -2.15 9.83
C ASP A 39 5.80 -1.82 9.46
N SER A 40 6.30 -2.41 8.37
CA SER A 40 7.68 -2.31 7.93
C SER A 40 7.92 -1.10 7.04
N ALA A 41 9.03 -0.39 7.25
CA ALA A 41 9.49 0.65 6.32
C ALA A 41 9.75 0.09 4.91
N HIS A 42 10.17 -1.18 4.81
CA HIS A 42 10.43 -1.84 3.54
C HIS A 42 9.16 -2.06 2.71
N GLU A 43 7.98 -2.18 3.33
CA GLU A 43 6.68 -2.29 2.62
C GLU A 43 6.30 -0.97 1.98
N ARG A 44 6.39 0.11 2.78
CA ARG A 44 6.18 1.48 2.32
C ARG A 44 7.05 1.78 1.11
N GLU A 45 8.34 1.47 1.19
CA GLU A 45 9.23 1.76 0.07
C GLU A 45 8.96 0.86 -1.15
N ALA A 46 8.70 -0.44 -0.94
CA ALA A 46 8.38 -1.34 -2.04
C ALA A 46 7.15 -0.90 -2.83
N VAL A 47 6.03 -0.56 -2.16
CA VAL A 47 4.80 -0.13 -2.87
C VAL A 47 5.02 1.16 -3.65
N LEU A 48 5.75 2.13 -3.09
CA LEU A 48 6.01 3.40 -3.75
C LEU A 48 6.91 3.19 -4.98
N ARG A 49 7.97 2.37 -4.87
CA ARG A 49 8.87 2.10 -6.00
C ARG A 49 8.21 1.29 -7.11
N THR A 50 7.45 0.26 -6.76
CA THR A 50 6.77 -0.60 -7.75
C THR A 50 5.70 0.16 -8.54
N THR A 51 5.07 1.17 -7.93
CA THR A 51 3.97 1.92 -8.57
C THR A 51 4.41 3.21 -9.25
N ALA A 52 5.63 3.71 -9.02
CA ALA A 52 6.11 5.00 -9.52
C ALA A 52 6.01 5.16 -11.06
N GLY A 53 6.10 4.07 -11.83
CA GLY A 53 6.00 4.09 -13.29
C GLY A 53 4.62 3.77 -13.86
N LEU A 54 3.64 3.45 -13.01
CA LEU A 54 2.31 3.02 -13.45
C LEU A 54 1.40 4.23 -13.71
N ARG A 55 1.00 4.39 -14.97
CA ARG A 55 0.00 5.41 -15.35
C ARG A 55 -1.36 5.05 -14.72
N ASP A 56 -2.09 6.07 -14.30
CA ASP A 56 -3.42 5.94 -13.67
C ASP A 56 -3.45 5.04 -12.42
N CYS A 57 -2.32 4.90 -11.72
CA CYS A 57 -2.22 4.20 -10.44
C CYS A 57 -2.00 5.21 -9.30
N ARG A 58 -2.72 5.02 -8.20
CA ARG A 58 -2.57 5.77 -6.96
C ARG A 58 -2.02 4.85 -5.88
N ALA A 59 -0.79 5.11 -5.46
CA ALA A 59 -0.11 4.36 -4.41
C ALA A 59 -0.53 4.89 -3.04
N LYS A 60 -0.98 4.00 -2.16
CA LYS A 60 -1.40 4.35 -0.81
C LYS A 60 -0.66 3.44 0.17
N SER A 61 0.23 4.02 0.95
CA SER A 61 0.99 3.33 1.99
C SER A 61 0.46 3.75 3.35
N LEU A 62 0.02 2.79 4.15
CA LEU A 62 -0.28 2.98 5.56
C LEU A 62 0.66 2.12 6.40
N LYS A 63 1.55 2.81 7.11
CA LYS A 63 2.56 2.20 7.98
C LYS A 63 2.07 2.16 9.42
N PHE A 64 1.88 0.96 9.94
CA PHE A 64 1.56 0.68 11.34
C PHE A 64 2.80 0.75 12.23
N LEU A 65 2.55 0.74 13.54
CA LEU A 65 3.57 0.52 14.57
C LEU A 65 4.13 -0.90 14.43
N GLU A 66 5.46 -1.05 14.46
CA GLU A 66 6.17 -2.33 14.28
C GLU A 66 6.02 -3.29 15.46
N ARG A 67 5.84 -2.74 16.66
CA ARG A 67 5.72 -3.52 17.90
C ARG A 67 4.66 -2.91 18.80
N PRO A 68 3.38 -2.94 18.39
CA PRO A 68 2.31 -2.36 19.18
C PRO A 68 2.03 -3.23 20.41
N SER A 69 1.58 -2.60 21.50
CA SER A 69 0.84 -3.30 22.53
C SER A 69 -0.50 -3.82 21.98
N VAL A 70 -1.17 -4.72 22.70
CA VAL A 70 -2.49 -5.23 22.30
C VAL A 70 -3.51 -4.09 22.14
N ASP A 71 -3.50 -3.12 23.07
CA ASP A 71 -4.37 -1.94 22.99
C ASP A 71 -4.04 -1.07 21.76
N GLN A 72 -2.76 -0.84 21.48
CA GLN A 72 -2.34 -0.11 20.28
C GLN A 72 -2.72 -0.84 18.99
N LEU A 73 -2.65 -2.17 18.95
CA LEU A 73 -3.10 -2.96 17.81
C LEU A 73 -4.61 -2.75 17.57
N CYS A 74 -5.43 -2.87 18.62
CA CYS A 74 -6.87 -2.63 18.54
C CYS A 74 -7.18 -1.21 18.05
N ARG A 75 -6.52 -0.19 18.61
CA ARG A 75 -6.72 1.21 18.22
C ARG A 75 -6.32 1.49 16.77
N GLN A 76 -5.21 0.92 16.30
CA GLN A 76 -4.79 1.06 14.90
C GLN A 76 -5.83 0.46 13.95
N HIS A 77 -6.34 -0.73 14.24
CA HIS A 77 -7.37 -1.38 13.43
C HIS A 77 -8.69 -0.61 13.44
N GLN A 78 -9.11 -0.07 14.60
CA GLN A 78 -10.31 0.76 14.69
C GLN A 78 -10.17 2.06 13.89
N LEU A 79 -9.01 2.74 13.99
CA LEU A 79 -8.71 3.93 13.20
C LEU A 79 -8.73 3.61 11.71
N MET A 80 -8.10 2.51 11.31
CA MET A 80 -8.07 2.04 9.92
C MET A 80 -9.47 1.77 9.38
N ALA A 81 -10.29 1.04 10.11
CA ALA A 81 -11.67 0.74 9.70
C ALA A 81 -12.49 2.02 9.52
N ARG A 82 -12.32 2.99 10.42
CA ARG A 82 -13.01 4.28 10.35
C ARG A 82 -12.56 5.12 9.15
N CYS A 83 -11.25 5.17 8.89
CA CYS A 83 -10.66 6.04 7.86
C CYS A 83 -10.61 5.39 6.46
N MET A 84 -11.00 4.13 6.34
CA MET A 84 -10.90 3.36 5.10
C MET A 84 -11.63 4.05 3.91
N PRO A 85 -12.84 4.60 4.08
CA PRO A 85 -13.52 5.32 3.01
C PRO A 85 -12.70 6.53 2.53
N GLU A 86 -12.16 7.34 3.42
CA GLU A 86 -11.37 8.52 3.07
C GLU A 86 -10.08 8.12 2.33
N ILE A 87 -9.40 7.06 2.79
CA ILE A 87 -8.18 6.55 2.15
C ILE A 87 -8.45 6.10 0.72
N VAL A 88 -9.51 5.30 0.52
CA VAL A 88 -9.86 4.75 -0.80
C VAL A 88 -10.30 5.85 -1.77
N HIS A 89 -11.11 6.81 -1.31
CA HIS A 89 -11.65 7.87 -2.16
C HIS A 89 -10.69 9.03 -2.40
N HIS A 90 -9.62 9.17 -1.60
CA HIS A 90 -8.62 10.21 -1.81
C HIS A 90 -8.04 10.16 -3.24
N ASP A 91 -8.16 11.27 -3.96
CA ASP A 91 -7.67 11.44 -5.33
C ASP A 91 -6.17 11.77 -5.32
N GLY A 92 -5.36 10.74 -5.10
CA GLY A 92 -3.91 10.88 -5.10
C GLY A 92 -3.19 9.75 -4.38
N ASN A 93 -1.87 9.89 -4.34
CA ASN A 93 -1.01 9.05 -3.54
C ASN A 93 -1.16 9.41 -2.06
N LEU A 94 -1.09 8.41 -1.18
CA LEU A 94 -1.07 8.60 0.26
C LEU A 94 0.12 7.88 0.86
N ASP A 95 0.73 8.50 1.85
CA ASP A 95 1.81 7.91 2.62
C ASP A 95 1.67 8.34 4.08
N ILE A 96 1.02 7.48 4.86
CA ILE A 96 0.60 7.77 6.23
C ILE A 96 1.35 6.83 7.17
N CYS A 97 2.00 7.41 8.18
CA CYS A 97 2.57 6.66 9.28
C CYS A 97 1.70 6.87 10.53
N ILE A 98 1.15 5.79 11.07
CA ILE A 98 0.36 5.89 12.30
C ILE A 98 1.32 6.15 13.46
N SER A 99 1.01 7.20 14.22
CA SER A 99 1.59 7.42 15.53
C SER A 99 0.46 7.40 16.57
N LEU A 100 0.52 6.45 17.49
CA LEU A 100 -0.33 6.42 18.67
C LEU A 100 0.54 6.82 19.85
N ARG A 101 0.18 7.94 20.48
CA ARG A 101 0.74 8.33 21.78
C ARG A 101 -0.03 7.65 22.89
#